data_AF-A0A7S0B997-F1
#
_entry.id   AF-A0A7S0B997-F1
#
_cell.length_a   1.000
_cell.length_b   1.000
_cell.length_c   1.000
_cell.angle_alpha   90.00
_cell.angle_beta   90.00
_cell.angle_gamma   90.00
#
_symmetry.space_group_name_H-M   'P 1'
#
loop_
_entity.id
_entity.type
_entity.pdbx_description
1 polymer ?
#
loop_
_entity_poly.entity_id
_entity_poly.type
_entity_poly.pdbx_seq_one_letter_code
_entity_poly.pdbx_strand_id
1 'polypeptide(L)'
;EEPGVLLVSVHRNDEEGGFYPGSGTAEEVGQGPGRGFTVNVPLPAGYRDGCLWAACAEVLLPAARRFQPDLIIVSAGFDAADGDPLGGCCCTPRGFGALTAELLH
;
A
#
# COMPACT_ATOMS: atom_id res chain seq x y z
N GLU A 1 12.12 12.57 -8.01
CA GLU A 1 12.87 11.44 -8.59
C GLU A 1 14.19 11.31 -7.83
N GLU A 2 14.29 10.36 -6.90
CA GLU A 2 15.55 9.87 -6.36
C GLU A 2 15.37 8.37 -6.06
N PRO A 3 16.32 7.49 -6.43
CA PRO A 3 16.24 6.06 -6.11
C PRO A 3 16.51 5.76 -4.62
N GLY A 4 16.71 6.79 -3.79
CA GLY A 4 16.96 6.64 -2.35
C GLY A 4 15.70 6.38 -1.51
N VAL A 5 14.52 6.36 -2.12
CA VAL A 5 13.24 6.10 -1.43
C VAL A 5 12.43 5.11 -2.25
N LEU A 6 12.05 3.99 -1.64
CA LEU A 6 11.02 3.09 -2.15
C LEU A 6 9.67 3.47 -1.54
N LEU A 7 8.70 3.81 -2.39
CA LEU A 7 7.30 4.02 -2.00
C LEU A 7 6.49 2.76 -2.34
N VAL A 8 5.87 2.15 -1.31
CA VAL A 8 4.86 1.10 -1.49
C VAL A 8 3.53 1.64 -0.98
N SER A 9 2.50 1.63 -1.82
CA SER A 9 1.17 2.16 -1.47
C SER A 9 0.10 1.12 -1.73
N VAL A 10 -0.63 0.73 -0.69
CA VAL A 10 -1.84 -0.11 -0.78
C VAL A 10 -3.04 0.78 -0.56
N HIS A 11 -3.94 0.86 -1.53
CA HIS A 11 -5.05 1.79 -1.48
C HIS A 11 -6.23 1.30 -2.31
N ARG A 12 -7.41 1.84 -2.03
CA ARG A 12 -8.57 1.66 -2.90
C ARG A 12 -8.33 2.43 -4.20
N ASN A 13 -8.48 1.76 -5.32
CA ASN A 13 -8.54 2.37 -6.64
C ASN A 13 -9.58 1.60 -7.44
N ASP A 14 -10.76 2.19 -7.58
CA ASP A 14 -11.84 1.60 -8.36
C ASP A 14 -11.56 1.77 -9.86
N GLU A 15 -12.35 1.11 -10.71
CA GLU A 15 -12.23 1.20 -12.17
C GLU A 15 -12.06 2.66 -12.64
N GLU A 16 -11.06 2.87 -13.52
CA GLU A 16 -10.72 4.17 -14.12
C GLU A 16 -10.39 5.30 -13.13
N GLY A 17 -9.96 4.98 -11.90
CA GLY A 17 -9.64 6.02 -10.91
C GLY A 17 -10.88 6.69 -10.32
N GLY A 18 -12.01 5.97 -10.29
CA GLY A 18 -13.27 6.47 -9.73
C GLY A 18 -13.25 6.78 -8.23
N PHE A 19 -12.18 6.44 -7.52
CA PHE A 19 -11.96 6.76 -6.11
C PHE A 19 -10.87 7.82 -5.95
N TYR A 20 -11.07 8.77 -5.03
CA TYR A 20 -10.09 9.81 -4.75
C TYR A 20 -8.71 9.21 -4.41
N PRO A 21 -7.60 9.75 -4.95
CA PRO A 21 -7.49 10.94 -5.81
C PRO A 21 -7.56 10.64 -7.33
N GLY A 22 -7.80 9.38 -7.72
CA GLY A 22 -7.84 8.93 -9.11
C GLY A 22 -6.49 8.54 -9.70
N SER A 23 -5.40 8.66 -8.94
CA SER A 23 -4.05 8.17 -9.30
C SER A 23 -3.71 6.89 -8.55
N GLY A 24 -2.54 6.32 -8.85
CA GLY A 24 -2.02 5.14 -8.17
C GLY A 24 -2.35 3.83 -8.87
N THR A 25 -2.50 3.84 -10.21
CA THR A 25 -2.63 2.58 -10.94
C THR A 25 -1.35 1.73 -10.82
N ALA A 26 -1.46 0.43 -11.10
CA ALA A 26 -0.32 -0.48 -11.04
C ALA A 26 0.79 -0.12 -12.03
N GLU A 27 0.46 0.59 -13.11
CA GLU A 27 1.39 1.05 -14.15
C GLU A 27 2.16 2.32 -13.75
N GLU A 28 1.69 3.04 -12.74
CA GLU A 28 2.34 4.24 -12.21
C GLU A 28 3.56 3.87 -11.34
N VAL A 29 4.66 3.48 -11.99
CA VAL A 29 5.86 2.94 -11.34
C VAL A 29 6.96 3.99 -11.07
N GLY A 30 6.62 5.27 -11.06
CA GLY A 30 7.59 6.36 -11.00
C GLY A 30 8.27 6.66 -12.35
N GLN A 31 9.12 7.68 -12.37
CA GLN A 31 9.74 8.21 -13.59
C GLN A 31 11.25 8.42 -13.42
N GLY A 32 11.93 8.58 -14.56
CA GLY A 32 13.36 8.90 -14.60
C GLY A 32 14.21 7.93 -13.77
N PRO A 33 15.17 8.42 -12.98
CA PRO A 33 15.98 7.59 -12.08
C PRO A 33 15.19 6.87 -10.98
N GLY A 34 13.98 7.34 -10.65
CA GLY A 34 13.10 6.74 -9.65
C GLY A 34 12.13 5.71 -10.22
N ARG A 35 12.21 5.38 -11.52
CA ARG A 35 11.36 4.34 -12.12
C ARG A 35 11.64 2.98 -11.46
N GLY A 36 10.59 2.32 -11.01
CA GLY A 36 10.63 1.07 -10.24
C GLY A 36 10.73 1.26 -8.72
N PHE A 37 10.80 2.50 -8.24
CA PHE A 37 10.81 2.83 -6.81
C PHE A 37 9.45 3.34 -6.30
N THR A 38 8.43 3.35 -7.15
CA THR A 38 7.02 3.47 -6.76
C THR A 38 6.33 2.16 -7.08
N VAL A 39 5.69 1.56 -6.07
CA VAL A 39 4.94 0.32 -6.18
C VAL A 39 3.53 0.57 -5.64
N ASN A 40 2.56 0.63 -6.55
CA ASN A 40 1.15 0.78 -6.20
C ASN A 40 0.46 -0.59 -6.20
N VAL A 41 -0.35 -0.82 -5.17
CA VAL A 41 -1.22 -1.99 -5.02
C VAL A 41 -2.66 -1.49 -4.98
N PRO A 42 -3.27 -1.21 -6.15
CA PRO A 42 -4.67 -0.81 -6.22
C PRO A 42 -5.57 -1.98 -5.86
N LEU A 43 -6.52 -1.75 -4.96
CA LEU A 43 -7.50 -2.73 -4.52
C LEU A 43 -8.93 -2.22 -4.77
N PRO A 44 -9.90 -3.12 -5.03
CA PRO A 44 -11.29 -2.73 -5.20
C PRO A 44 -11.94 -2.32 -3.87
N ALA A 45 -13.02 -1.54 -3.93
CA ALA A 45 -13.88 -1.25 -2.79
C ALA A 45 -14.23 -2.52 -1.97
N GLY A 46 -14.29 -2.37 -0.64
CA GLY A 46 -14.67 -3.46 0.28
C GLY A 46 -13.58 -4.50 0.54
N TYR A 47 -12.32 -4.25 0.13
CA TYR A 47 -11.21 -5.15 0.49
C TYR A 47 -11.06 -5.28 2.02
N ARG A 48 -10.52 -6.43 2.44
CA ARG A 48 -10.43 -6.85 3.85
C ARG A 48 -9.00 -7.18 4.23
N ASP A 49 -8.80 -7.54 5.50
CA ASP A 49 -7.50 -7.92 6.08
C ASP A 49 -6.67 -8.88 5.22
N GLY A 50 -7.31 -9.85 4.54
CA GLY A 50 -6.59 -10.78 3.66
C GLY A 50 -5.89 -10.10 2.49
N CYS A 51 -6.47 -9.03 1.93
CA CYS A 51 -5.86 -8.26 0.85
C CYS A 51 -4.67 -7.44 1.37
N LEU A 52 -4.81 -6.84 2.57
CA LEU A 52 -3.71 -6.18 3.26
C LEU A 52 -2.53 -7.13 3.49
N TRP A 53 -2.81 -8.33 4.00
CA TRP A 53 -1.78 -9.35 4.22
C TRP A 53 -1.12 -9.82 2.92
N ALA A 54 -1.90 -10.09 1.87
CA ALA A 54 -1.36 -10.47 0.57
C ALA A 54 -0.46 -9.37 -0.01
N ALA A 55 -0.88 -8.11 0.04
CA ALA A 55 -0.07 -6.98 -0.39
C ALA A 55 1.24 -6.89 0.41
N CYS A 56 1.20 -7.15 1.72
CA CYS A 56 2.41 -7.19 2.53
C CYS A 56 3.35 -8.33 2.13
N ALA A 57 2.84 -9.56 2.14
CA ALA A 57 3.64 -10.77 1.94
C ALA A 57 4.20 -10.90 0.51
N GLU A 58 3.39 -10.54 -0.49
CA GLU A 58 3.71 -10.76 -1.90
C GLU A 58 4.32 -9.54 -2.59
N VAL A 59 4.10 -8.33 -2.07
CA VAL A 59 4.59 -7.09 -2.70
C VAL A 59 5.55 -6.33 -1.80
N LEU A 60 5.11 -5.92 -0.61
CA LEU A 60 5.91 -5.07 0.28
C LEU A 60 7.19 -5.76 0.71
N LEU A 61 7.12 -6.95 1.30
CA LEU A 61 8.29 -7.62 1.86
C LEU A 61 9.32 -8.00 0.77
N PRO A 62 8.94 -8.54 -0.41
CA PRO A 62 9.90 -8.75 -1.50
C PRO A 62 10.55 -7.45 -1.99
N ALA A 63 9.77 -6.37 -2.14
CA ALA A 63 10.30 -5.07 -2.57
C ALA A 63 11.27 -4.48 -1.54
N ALA A 64 10.89 -4.49 -0.26
CA ALA A 64 11.73 -4.03 0.85
C ALA A 64 13.02 -4.85 0.96
N ARG A 65 12.95 -6.19 0.82
CA ARG A 65 14.15 -7.04 0.81
C ARG A 65 15.09 -6.69 -0.33
N ARG A 66 14.58 -6.34 -1.51
CA ARG A 66 15.43 -5.93 -2.64
C ARG A 66 16.00 -4.52 -2.46
N PHE A 67 15.24 -3.63 -1.83
CA PHE A 67 15.63 -2.26 -1.59
C PHE A 67 16.62 -2.10 -0.43
N GLN A 68 16.57 -2.98 0.58
CA GLN A 68 17.41 -2.95 1.78
C GLN A 68 17.33 -1.59 2.51
N PRO A 69 16.15 -1.17 3.00
CA PRO A 69 15.99 0.13 3.65
C PRO A 69 16.73 0.21 4.98
N ASP A 70 17.40 1.34 5.24
CA ASP A 70 17.93 1.69 6.56
C ASP A 70 16.85 2.24 7.51
N LEU A 71 15.76 2.78 6.95
CA LEU A 71 14.64 3.37 7.68
C LEU A 71 13.32 3.02 6.99
N ILE A 72 12.34 2.62 7.79
CA ILE A 72 10.96 2.37 7.35
C ILE A 72 10.06 3.45 7.96
N ILE A 73 9.25 4.10 7.11
CA ILE A 73 8.21 5.04 7.52
C ILE A 73 6.87 4.48 7.08
N VAL A 74 5.92 4.41 8.01
CA VAL A 74 4.56 3.92 7.73
C VAL A 74 3.59 5.10 7.77
N SER A 75 3.00 5.42 6.62
CA SER A 75 1.87 6.35 6.54
C SER A 75 0.58 5.63 6.97
N ALA A 76 0.35 5.51 8.27
CA ALA A 76 -0.73 4.73 8.86
C ALA A 76 -2.10 5.45 8.80
N GLY A 77 -2.68 5.52 7.59
CA GLY A 77 -4.09 5.90 7.41
C GLY A 77 -5.03 4.79 7.89
N PHE A 78 -6.05 5.15 8.67
CA PHE A 78 -7.06 4.22 9.17
C PHE A 78 -8.43 4.36 8.50
N ASP A 79 -8.51 5.12 7.41
CA ASP A 79 -9.71 5.25 6.56
C ASP A 79 -10.07 3.93 5.84
N ALA A 80 -9.13 2.99 5.73
CA ALA A 80 -9.42 1.63 5.29
C ALA A 80 -10.17 0.76 6.34
N ALA A 81 -10.38 1.28 7.56
CA ALA A 81 -11.06 0.54 8.63
C ALA A 81 -12.54 0.33 8.32
N ASP A 82 -13.06 -0.81 8.77
CA ASP A 82 -14.49 -1.12 8.70
C ASP A 82 -15.31 -0.09 9.47
N GLY A 83 -16.31 0.49 8.80
CA GLY A 83 -17.14 1.57 9.33
C GLY A 83 -16.62 2.99 9.09
N ASP A 84 -15.45 3.18 8.47
CA ASP A 84 -15.01 4.50 8.05
C ASP A 84 -15.91 5.08 6.93
N PRO A 85 -16.33 6.36 7.01
CA PRO A 85 -17.26 6.95 6.05
C PRO A 85 -16.63 7.32 4.70
N LEU A 86 -15.29 7.32 4.57
CA LEU A 86 -14.58 7.75 3.37
C LEU A 86 -13.98 6.57 2.60
N GLY A 87 -13.29 5.65 3.28
CA GLY A 87 -12.50 4.63 2.60
C GLY A 87 -13.33 3.56 1.88
N GLY A 88 -14.50 3.21 2.40
CA GLY A 88 -15.34 2.15 1.82
C GLY A 88 -14.64 0.78 1.77
N CYS A 89 -13.77 0.52 2.74
CA CYS A 89 -13.04 -0.73 2.92
C CYS A 89 -13.56 -1.46 4.17
N CYS A 90 -13.09 -2.68 4.40
CA CYS A 90 -13.58 -3.53 5.50
C CYS A 90 -12.42 -4.14 6.31
N CYS A 91 -11.37 -3.35 6.58
CA CYS A 91 -10.23 -3.81 7.37
C CYS A 91 -10.50 -3.67 8.86
N THR A 92 -9.97 -4.60 9.65
CA THR A 92 -10.14 -4.61 11.09
C THR A 92 -8.88 -4.11 11.80
N PRO A 93 -8.99 -3.65 13.06
CA PRO A 93 -7.81 -3.36 13.89
C PRO A 93 -6.81 -4.52 13.97
N ARG A 94 -7.30 -5.77 13.88
CA ARG A 94 -6.44 -6.96 13.86
C ARG A 94 -5.63 -7.05 12.57
N GLY A 95 -6.21 -6.69 11.43
CA GLY A 95 -5.51 -6.62 10.14
C GLY A 95 -4.36 -5.62 10.18
N PHE A 96 -4.61 -4.40 10.66
CA PHE A 96 -3.56 -3.39 10.84
C PHE A 96 -2.46 -3.85 11.81
N GLY A 97 -2.86 -4.42 12.95
CA GLY A 97 -1.90 -4.93 13.94
C GLY A 97 -1.01 -6.05 13.40
N ALA A 98 -1.56 -6.96 12.58
CA ALA A 98 -0.78 -8.02 11.94
C ALA A 98 0.27 -7.45 10.96
N LEU A 99 -0.09 -6.43 10.17
CA LEU A 99 0.86 -5.73 9.30
C LEU A 99 1.97 -5.05 10.10
N THR A 100 1.63 -4.35 11.18
CA THR A 100 2.62 -3.69 12.03
C THR A 100 3.57 -4.70 12.65
N ALA A 101 3.07 -5.84 13.12
CA ALA A 101 3.90 -6.89 13.69
C ALA A 101 4.93 -7.42 12.67
N GLU A 102 4.50 -7.66 11.43
CA GLU A 102 5.38 -8.14 10.35
C GLU A 102 6.50 -7.14 10.03
N LEU A 103 6.23 -5.84 10.05
CA LEU A 103 7.21 -4.79 9.76
C LEU A 103 8.23 -4.55 10.89
N LEU A 104 7.98 -5.08 12.08
CA LEU A 104 8.90 -5.00 13.22
C LEU A 104 9.90 -6.16 13.26
N HIS A 105 9.77 -7.14 12.35
CA HIS A 105 10.62 -8.31 12.22
C HIS A 105 11.55 -8.21 11.00
#